data_AF-A0A949XKD4-F1
#
_entry.id   AF-A0A949XKD4-F1
#
_cell.length_a   1.000
_cell.length_b   1.000
_cell.length_c   1.000
_cell.angle_alpha   90.00
_cell.angle_beta   90.00
_cell.angle_gamma   90.00
#
_symmetry.space_group_name_H-M   'P 1'
#
loop_
_entity.id
_entity.type
_entity.pdbx_description
1 polymer ?
#
loop_
_entity_poly.entity_id
_entity_poly.type
_entity_poly.pdbx_seq_one_letter_code
_entity_poly.pdbx_strand_id
1 'polypeptide(L)'
;MSRICTVCGYSESKVIAGARLLGLEEDFRSGLYSCCQIAQWADEQWAAWLEAMQQDQDAACARNNAVESVDPEPAVVYVRRRRKISPQNNGGRDV
;
A
#
# COMPACT_ATOMS: atom_id res chain seq x y z
N MET A 1 34.22 15.73 1.07
CA MET A 1 33.86 16.13 -0.31
C MET A 1 33.09 14.97 -0.93
N SER A 2 31.81 15.16 -1.26
CA SER A 2 31.01 14.13 -1.92
C SER A 2 31.46 14.00 -3.38
N ARG A 3 31.81 12.78 -3.82
CA ARG A 3 32.07 12.51 -5.23
C ARG A 3 30.74 12.53 -5.97
N ILE A 4 30.61 13.44 -6.93
CA ILE A 4 29.45 13.54 -7.82
C ILE A 4 29.86 12.92 -9.16
N CYS A 5 29.03 12.03 -9.69
CA CYS A 5 29.24 11.50 -11.03
C CYS A 5 28.94 12.58 -12.06
N THR A 6 29.87 12.84 -12.99
CA THR A 6 29.69 13.84 -14.05
C THR A 6 28.67 13.41 -15.12
N VAL A 7 28.32 12.13 -15.17
CA VAL A 7 27.38 11.58 -16.16
C VAL A 7 25.94 11.63 -15.65
N CYS A 8 25.65 10.99 -14.51
CA CYS A 8 24.29 10.99 -13.95
C CYS A 8 24.00 12.15 -12.98
N GLY A 9 25.02 12.90 -12.53
CA GLY A 9 24.84 14.00 -11.58
C GLY A 9 24.55 13.57 -10.13
N TYR A 10 24.47 12.26 -9.86
CA TYR A 10 24.22 11.75 -8.52
C TYR A 10 25.50 11.75 -7.67
N SER A 11 25.34 12.08 -6.38
CA SER A 11 26.40 11.86 -5.39
C SER A 11 26.51 10.37 -5.07
N GLU A 12 27.71 9.91 -4.75
CA GLU A 12 27.97 8.53 -4.30
C GLU A 12 27.01 8.09 -3.18
N SER A 13 26.71 8.97 -2.22
CA SER A 13 25.73 8.69 -1.16
C SER A 13 24.32 8.44 -1.68
N LYS A 14 23.84 9.20 -2.68
CA LYS A 14 22.52 8.98 -3.28
C LYS A 14 22.50 7.67 -4.08
N VAL A 15 23.58 7.35 -4.78
CA VAL A 15 23.71 6.09 -5.53
C VAL A 15 23.68 4.90 -4.57
N ILE A 16 24.41 4.95 -3.45
CA ILE A 16 24.38 3.89 -2.44
C ILE A 16 22.97 3.73 -1.84
N ALA A 17 22.28 4.85 -1.57
CA ALA A 17 20.91 4.81 -1.10
C ALA A 17 19.95 4.18 -2.14
N GLY A 18 20.11 4.53 -3.42
CA GLY A 18 19.37 3.91 -4.53
C GLY A 18 19.65 2.41 -4.64
N ALA A 19 20.92 2.00 -4.60
CA ALA A 19 21.31 0.59 -4.62
C ALA A 19 20.70 -0.20 -3.45
N ARG A 20 20.65 0.39 -2.24
CA ARG A 20 19.95 -0.20 -1.09
C ARG A 20 18.47 -0.37 -1.32
N LEU A 21 17.80 0.67 -1.81
CA LEU A 21 16.37 0.65 -2.09
C LEU A 21 16.03 -0.45 -3.10
N LEU A 22 16.88 -0.64 -4.10
CA LEU A 22 16.74 -1.66 -5.15
C LEU A 22 17.20 -3.06 -4.74
N GLY A 23 17.81 -3.23 -3.56
CA GLY A 23 18.40 -4.51 -3.14
C GLY A 23 19.68 -4.90 -3.89
N LEU A 24 20.38 -3.93 -4.50
CA LEU A 24 21.57 -4.12 -5.35
C LEU A 24 22.85 -3.55 -4.72
N GLU A 25 22.89 -3.32 -3.40
CA GLU A 25 24.05 -2.69 -2.75
C GLU A 25 25.33 -3.54 -2.89
N GLU A 26 25.23 -4.87 -2.75
CA GLU A 26 26.39 -5.77 -2.89
C GLU A 26 26.91 -5.80 -4.33
N ASP A 27 26.01 -5.85 -5.31
CA ASP A 27 26.35 -5.82 -6.73
C ASP A 27 26.97 -4.47 -7.14
N PHE A 28 26.46 -3.37 -6.59
CA PHE A 28 27.06 -2.05 -6.78
C PHE A 28 28.47 -1.97 -6.16
N ARG A 29 28.64 -2.47 -4.93
CA ARG A 29 29.94 -2.47 -4.23
C ARG A 29 30.98 -3.38 -4.89
N SER A 30 30.55 -4.49 -5.49
CA SER A 30 31.42 -5.39 -6.26
C SER A 30 31.77 -4.83 -7.65
N GLY A 31 31.13 -3.72 -8.04
CA GLY A 31 31.37 -3.06 -9.33
C GLY A 31 30.64 -3.70 -10.51
N LEU A 32 29.70 -4.63 -10.25
CA LEU A 32 28.86 -5.21 -11.30
C LEU A 32 27.96 -4.15 -11.94
N TYR A 33 27.50 -3.18 -11.14
CA TYR A 33 26.70 -2.06 -11.62
C TYR A 33 27.40 -0.73 -11.41
N SER A 34 27.30 0.12 -12.42
CA SER A 34 27.76 1.50 -12.36
C SER A 34 26.78 2.39 -11.61
N CYS A 35 27.26 3.54 -11.14
CA CYS A 35 26.41 4.55 -10.52
C CYS A 35 25.29 5.07 -11.45
N CYS A 36 25.51 5.06 -12.77
CA CYS A 36 24.52 5.52 -13.74
C CYS A 36 23.40 4.50 -13.92
N GLN A 37 23.71 3.21 -13.92
CA GLN A 37 22.70 2.14 -13.97
C GLN A 37 21.82 2.16 -12.71
N ILE A 38 22.44 2.25 -11.53
CA ILE A 38 21.69 2.36 -10.27
C ILE A 38 20.80 3.60 -10.25
N ALA A 39 21.32 4.76 -10.69
CA ALA A 39 20.53 5.99 -10.76
C ALA A 39 19.33 5.84 -11.71
N GLN A 40 19.56 5.32 -12.91
CA GLN A 40 18.50 5.08 -13.89
C GLN A 40 17.40 4.17 -13.33
N TRP A 41 17.76 3.03 -12.73
CA TRP A 41 16.76 2.11 -12.18
C TRP A 41 16.03 2.71 -10.98
N ALA A 42 16.70 3.49 -10.14
CA ALA A 42 16.05 4.18 -9.03
C ALA A 42 15.00 5.18 -9.54
N ASP A 43 15.32 5.93 -10.59
CA ASP A 43 14.40 6.88 -11.23
C ASP A 43 13.22 6.15 -11.89
N GLU A 44 13.47 5.02 -12.56
CA GLU A 44 12.42 4.17 -13.15
C GLU A 44 11.48 3.58 -12.09
N GLN A 45 12.00 3.06 -10.97
CA GLN A 45 11.17 2.56 -9.88
C GLN A 45 10.34 3.66 -9.22
N TRP A 46 10.92 4.87 -9.07
CA TRP A 46 10.19 6.01 -8.54
C TRP A 46 9.06 6.45 -9.48
N ALA A 47 9.32 6.51 -10.79
CA ALA A 47 8.30 6.83 -11.79
C ALA A 47 7.16 5.81 -11.79
N ALA A 48 7.49 4.50 -11.76
CA ALA A 48 6.49 3.44 -11.70
C ALA A 48 5.63 3.52 -10.43
N TRP A 49 6.24 3.85 -9.28
CA TRP A 49 5.50 4.04 -8.04
C TRP A 49 4.53 5.22 -8.10
N LEU A 50 4.97 6.36 -8.66
CA LEU A 50 4.10 7.53 -8.86
C LEU A 50 2.92 7.22 -9.80
N GLU A 51 3.17 6.47 -10.87
CA GLU A 51 2.11 6.05 -11.79
C GLU A 51 1.08 5.16 -11.09
N ALA A 52 1.54 4.17 -10.32
CA ALA A 52 0.65 3.30 -9.55
C ALA A 52 -0.19 4.09 -8.52
N MET A 53 0.43 5.05 -7.82
CA MET A 53 -0.27 5.92 -6.88
C MET A 53 -1.35 6.77 -7.56
N GLN A 54 -1.10 7.27 -8.77
CA GLN A 54 -2.09 8.01 -9.55
C GLN A 54 -3.26 7.12 -9.95
N GLN A 55 -2.98 5.89 -10.41
CA GLN A 55 -4.03 4.93 -10.78
C GLN A 55 -4.92 4.57 -9.57
N ASP A 56 -4.32 4.37 -8.39
CA ASP A 56 -5.07 4.13 -7.16
C ASP A 56 -5.97 5.32 -6.77
N GLN A 57 -5.46 6.54 -6.94
CA GLN A 57 -6.24 7.76 -6.70
C GLN A 57 -7.42 7.87 -7.67
N ASP A 58 -7.20 7.63 -8.96
CA ASP A 58 -8.22 7.70 -10.00
C ASP A 58 -9.31 6.65 -9.76
N ALA A 59 -8.92 5.42 -9.39
CA ALA A 59 -9.84 4.36 -9.02
C ALA A 59 -10.69 4.73 -7.78
N ALA A 60 -10.09 5.34 -6.76
CA ALA A 60 -10.81 5.82 -5.58
C ALA A 60 -11.80 6.93 -5.93
N CYS A 61 -11.42 7.88 -6.80
CA CYS A 61 -12.27 8.95 -7.29
C CYS A 61 -13.48 8.40 -8.07
N ALA A 62 -13.23 7.49 -9.03
CA ALA A 62 -14.27 6.84 -9.82
C ALA A 62 -15.28 6.09 -8.92
N ARG A 63 -14.79 5.38 -7.89
CA ARG A 63 -15.66 4.71 -6.91
C ARG A 63 -16.54 5.69 -6.15
N ASN A 64 -16.00 6.82 -5.68
CA ASN A 64 -16.76 7.79 -4.92
C ASN A 64 -17.86 8.45 -5.79
N ASN A 65 -17.54 8.79 -7.03
CA ASN A 65 -18.51 9.35 -7.98
C ASN A 65 -19.64 8.35 -8.32
N ALA A 66 -19.34 7.05 -8.38
CA ALA A 66 -20.37 6.03 -8.61
C ALA A 66 -21.35 5.92 -7.42
N VAL A 67 -20.89 6.11 -6.18
CA VAL A 67 -21.72 6.03 -4.97
C VAL A 67 -22.70 7.20 -4.86
N GLU A 68 -22.32 8.41 -5.30
CA GLU A 68 -23.23 9.58 -5.29
C GLU A 68 -24.38 9.47 -6.32
N SER A 69 -24.25 8.61 -7.34
CA SER A 69 -25.26 8.44 -8.39
C SER A 69 -26.39 7.45 -8.07
N VAL A 70 -26.34 6.79 -6.92
CA VAL A 70 -27.39 5.86 -6.47
C VAL A 70 -28.35 6.59 -5.55
N ASP A 71 -29.51 6.97 -6.06
CA ASP A 71 -30.65 7.37 -5.23
C ASP A 71 -31.03 6.17 -4.34
N PRO A 72 -30.87 6.24 -3.01
CA PRO A 72 -31.07 5.07 -2.17
C PRO A 72 -32.57 4.82 -2.02
N GLU A 73 -33.13 3.99 -2.91
CA GLU A 73 -34.44 3.40 -2.67
C GLU A 73 -34.33 2.53 -1.39
N PRO A 74 -35.02 2.87 -0.29
CA PRO A 74 -34.80 2.23 0.99
C PRO A 74 -35.29 0.78 0.95
N ALA A 75 -34.36 -0.17 0.94
CA ALA A 75 -34.68 -1.59 1.03
C ALA A 75 -35.18 -1.94 2.45
N VAL A 76 -36.45 -2.32 2.56
CA VAL A 76 -37.03 -2.80 3.83
C VAL A 76 -36.51 -4.20 4.14
N VAL A 77 -35.64 -4.32 5.14
CA VAL A 77 -35.11 -5.62 5.60
C VAL A 77 -35.90 -6.11 6.82
N TYR A 78 -36.65 -7.20 6.67
CA TYR A 78 -37.38 -7.82 7.79
C TYR A 78 -36.45 -8.70 8.62
N VAL A 79 -36.12 -8.24 9.83
CA VAL A 79 -35.32 -8.99 10.81
C VAL A 79 -36.20 -9.84 11.72
N ARG A 80 -35.99 -11.17 11.72
CA ARG A 80 -36.64 -12.08 12.68
C ARG A 80 -36.01 -11.90 14.07
N ARG A 81 -36.77 -11.40 15.05
CA ARG A 81 -36.35 -11.34 16.46
C ARG A 81 -36.30 -12.75 17.06
N ARG A 82 -35.12 -13.19 17.52
CA ARG A 82 -35.00 -14.42 18.33
C ARG A 82 -35.73 -14.22 19.67
N ARG A 83 -36.55 -15.21 20.07
CA ARG A 83 -37.17 -15.24 21.41
C ARG A 83 -36.09 -15.41 22.47
N LYS A 84 -36.16 -14.62 23.54
CA LYS A 84 -35.32 -14.78 24.74
C LYS A 84 -35.70 -16.11 25.40
N ILE A 85 -34.72 -17.00 25.58
CA ILE A 85 -34.87 -18.18 26.43
C ILE A 85 -34.85 -17.66 27.87
N SER A 86 -35.96 -17.80 28.60
CA SER A 86 -36.01 -17.50 30.03
C SER A 86 -35.09 -18.46 30.80
N PRO A 87 -34.38 -18.00 31.84
CA PRO A 87 -33.54 -18.87 32.64
C PRO A 87 -34.44 -19.84 33.43
N GLN A 88 -34.21 -21.15 33.27
CA GLN A 88 -34.80 -22.16 34.14
C GLN A 88 -34.21 -21.98 35.54
N ASN A 89 -35.04 -21.53 36.47
CA ASN A 89 -34.79 -21.60 37.91
C ASN A 89 -34.72 -23.07 38.33
N ASN A 90 -33.53 -23.60 38.58
CA ASN A 90 -33.38 -24.82 39.37
C ASN A 90 -33.50 -24.45 40.86
N GLY A 91 -34.75 -24.29 41.31
CA GLY A 91 -35.11 -24.34 42.73
C GLY A 91 -35.25 -25.80 43.14
N GLY A 92 -34.38 -26.26 44.05
CA GLY A 92 -34.26 -27.68 44.41
C GLY A 92 -35.17 -28.16 45.52
N ARG A 93 -34.88 -29.37 46.03
CA ARG A 93 -34.93 -29.74 47.46
C ARG A 93 -34.47 -31.19 47.67
N ASP A 94 -33.64 -31.38 48.68
CA ASP A 94 -33.51 -32.64 49.43
C ASP A 94 -34.86 -33.05 50.04
N VAL A 95 -35.22 -34.34 49.94
CA VAL A 95 -35.63 -35.27 51.03
C VAL A 95 -35.38 -36.69 50.53
#